data_AF-A0A9P0PQL9-F1
#
_entry.id   AF-A0A9P0PQL9-F1
#
_cell.length_a   1.000
_cell.length_b   1.000
_cell.length_c   1.000
_cell.angle_alpha   90.00
_cell.angle_beta   90.00
_cell.angle_gamma   90.00
#
_symmetry.space_group_name_H-M   'P 1'
#
loop_
_entity.id
_entity.type
_entity.pdbx_description
1 polymer ?
#
loop_
_entity_poly.entity_id
_entity_poly.type
_entity_poly.pdbx_seq_one_letter_code
_entity_poly.pdbx_strand_id
1 'polypeptide(L)'
;MADKFVDIKELPRKLGLVDRKKTTANEKFSFRDVRWIQIEEFGITKYRYSFDETENWTIVDIRKQRDRRGQNEPLLVNDDRSRPIGANKFDSIQEQIPFIPENFRGFYENLRRGDD
;
A
#
# COMPACT_ATOMS: atom_id res chain seq x y z
N MET A 1 -9.64 20.89 -12.55
CA MET A 1 -9.70 19.43 -12.34
C MET A 1 -9.46 19.15 -10.87
N ALA A 2 -10.49 18.69 -10.16
CA ALA A 2 -10.45 18.45 -8.72
C ALA A 2 -9.40 17.39 -8.36
N ASP A 3 -8.64 17.64 -7.30
CA ASP A 3 -7.71 16.68 -6.71
C ASP A 3 -8.50 15.45 -6.26
N LYS A 4 -8.37 14.34 -6.99
CA LYS A 4 -9.04 13.08 -6.66
C LYS A 4 -8.26 12.34 -5.57
N PHE A 5 -8.11 12.94 -4.40
CA PHE A 5 -7.72 12.18 -3.22
C PHE A 5 -8.87 11.24 -2.87
N VAL A 6 -8.61 9.94 -2.93
CA VAL A 6 -9.56 8.94 -2.48
C VAL A 6 -9.47 8.87 -0.96
N ASP A 7 -10.58 9.12 -0.26
CA ASP A 7 -10.65 8.87 1.17
C ASP A 7 -10.29 7.39 1.42
N ILE A 8 -9.27 7.17 2.24
CA ILE A 8 -8.78 5.84 2.63
C ILE A 8 -9.92 4.99 3.19
N LYS A 9 -10.90 5.60 3.87
CA LYS A 9 -12.08 4.90 4.41
C LYS A 9 -12.98 4.32 3.31
N GLU A 10 -13.00 4.92 2.12
CA GLU A 10 -13.76 4.43 0.98
C GLU A 10 -13.01 3.39 0.16
N LEU A 11 -11.69 3.30 0.33
CA LEU A 11 -10.82 2.46 -0.47
C LEU A 11 -11.23 0.97 -0.44
N PRO A 12 -11.53 0.35 0.74
CA PRO A 12 -11.97 -1.04 0.76
C PRO A 12 -13.24 -1.27 -0.07
N ARG A 13 -14.18 -0.32 -0.03
CA ARG A 13 -15.43 -0.42 -0.79
C ARG A 13 -15.18 -0.32 -2.29
N LYS A 14 -14.35 0.63 -2.73
CA LYS A 14 -14.01 0.82 -4.15
C LYS A 14 -13.25 -0.37 -4.72
N LEU A 15 -12.34 -0.92 -3.92
CA LEU A 15 -11.55 -2.10 -4.23
C LEU A 15 -12.31 -3.43 -4.08
N GLY A 16 -13.60 -3.41 -3.72
CA GLY A 16 -14.40 -4.62 -3.55
C GLY A 16 -13.92 -5.54 -2.41
N LEU A 17 -13.20 -5.00 -1.43
CA LEU A 17 -12.68 -5.72 -0.27
C LEU A 17 -13.71 -5.77 0.84
N VAL A 18 -13.75 -6.89 1.56
CA VAL A 18 -14.64 -7.11 2.71
C VAL A 18 -13.86 -7.67 3.89
N ASP A 19 -14.23 -7.23 5.09
CA ASP A 19 -13.72 -7.81 6.33
C ASP A 19 -14.30 -9.22 6.51
N ARG A 20 -13.50 -10.22 6.17
CA ARG A 20 -13.87 -11.63 6.29
C ARG A 20 -13.73 -12.06 7.75
N LYS A 21 -14.78 -12.71 8.27
CA LYS A 21 -14.76 -13.38 9.58
C LYS A 21 -14.45 -14.87 9.49
N LYS A 22 -14.35 -15.39 8.26
CA LYS A 22 -14.09 -16.80 7.99
C LYS A 22 -13.17 -16.99 6.80
N THR A 23 -12.40 -18.07 6.82
CA THR A 23 -11.51 -18.50 5.73
C THR A 23 -12.29 -19.14 4.59
N THR A 24 -11.59 -19.45 3.50
CA THR A 24 -12.13 -20.25 2.38
C THR A 24 -12.52 -21.67 2.83
N ALA A 25 -11.91 -22.19 3.90
CA ALA A 25 -12.24 -23.46 4.54
C ALA A 25 -13.35 -23.33 5.63
N ASN A 26 -14.00 -22.16 5.73
CA ASN A 26 -15.07 -21.87 6.70
C ASN A 26 -14.63 -21.86 8.19
N GLU A 27 -13.33 -21.76 8.44
CA GLU A 27 -12.76 -21.62 9.78
C GLU A 27 -12.87 -20.17 10.26
N LYS A 28 -12.88 -19.93 11.58
CA LYS A 28 -12.92 -18.58 12.14
C LYS A 28 -11.64 -17.82 11.79
N PHE A 29 -11.80 -16.64 11.22
CA PHE A 29 -10.70 -15.76 10.84
C PHE A 29 -10.81 -14.40 11.55
N SER A 30 -9.68 -13.90 12.05
CA SER A 30 -9.57 -12.64 12.77
C SER A 30 -8.29 -11.92 12.34
N PHE A 31 -8.43 -10.86 11.55
CA PHE A 31 -7.28 -10.04 11.13
C PHE A 31 -6.45 -9.49 12.30
N ARG A 32 -7.10 -9.25 13.45
CA ARG A 32 -6.43 -8.71 14.64
C ARG A 32 -5.40 -9.67 15.22
N ASP A 33 -5.62 -10.96 15.06
CA ASP A 33 -4.78 -12.00 15.66
C ASP A 33 -3.65 -12.43 14.71
N VAL A 34 -3.71 -12.02 13.44
CA VAL A 34 -2.71 -12.35 12.42
C VAL A 34 -1.37 -11.70 12.76
N ARG A 35 -0.30 -12.51 12.69
CA ARG A 35 1.08 -12.06 12.91
C ARG A 35 1.83 -11.85 11.62
N TRP A 36 1.57 -12.71 10.63
CA TRP A 36 2.20 -12.63 9.32
C TRP A 36 1.16 -12.60 8.21
N ILE A 37 1.40 -11.74 7.24
CA ILE A 37 0.59 -11.58 6.04
C ILE A 37 1.50 -11.67 4.84
N GLN A 38 1.12 -12.51 3.88
CA GLN A 38 1.74 -12.58 2.56
C GLN A 38 0.65 -12.38 1.50
N ILE A 39 0.89 -11.45 0.58
CA ILE A 39 -0.04 -11.11 -0.50
C ILE A 39 0.61 -11.54 -1.81
N GLU A 40 0.03 -12.56 -2.45
CA GLU A 40 0.48 -13.04 -3.78
C GLU A 40 -0.43 -12.52 -4.89
N GLU A 41 -1.73 -12.49 -4.65
CA GLU A 41 -2.74 -11.98 -5.57
C GLU A 41 -3.60 -10.94 -4.85
N PHE A 42 -4.00 -9.90 -5.57
CA PHE A 42 -4.88 -8.88 -5.01
C PHE A 42 -6.16 -9.51 -4.42
N GLY A 43 -6.41 -9.21 -3.14
CA GLY A 43 -7.57 -9.71 -2.41
C GLY A 43 -7.50 -11.18 -1.98
N ILE A 44 -6.41 -11.90 -2.31
CA ILE A 44 -6.11 -13.22 -1.73
C ILE A 44 -4.92 -13.08 -0.80
N THR A 45 -5.14 -13.39 0.47
CA THR A 45 -4.14 -13.22 1.51
C THR A 45 -3.80 -14.56 2.14
N LYS A 46 -2.49 -14.86 2.20
CA LYS A 46 -1.93 -15.91 3.04
C LYS A 46 -1.61 -15.33 4.42
N TYR A 47 -1.98 -16.03 5.49
CA TYR A 47 -1.71 -15.58 6.84
C TYR A 47 -1.27 -16.71 7.79
N ARG A 48 -0.64 -16.31 8.89
CA ARG A 48 -0.26 -17.15 10.05
C ARG A 48 -0.57 -16.42 11.35
N TYR A 49 -0.94 -17.16 12.40
CA TYR A 49 -1.24 -16.58 13.72
C TYR A 49 -0.05 -16.62 14.68
N SER A 50 0.93 -17.48 14.45
CA SER A 50 2.13 -17.61 15.27
C SER A 50 3.35 -17.00 14.58
N PHE A 51 4.43 -16.84 15.34
CA PHE A 51 5.75 -16.52 14.81
C PHE A 51 6.56 -17.76 14.45
N ASP A 52 5.98 -18.96 14.59
CA ASP A 52 6.63 -20.21 14.26
C ASP A 52 6.77 -20.32 12.73
N GLU A 53 7.99 -20.59 12.28
CA GLU A 53 8.29 -20.76 10.87
C GLU A 53 7.65 -22.03 10.30
N THR A 54 7.35 -23.01 11.15
CA THR A 54 6.78 -24.31 10.80
C THR A 54 5.26 -24.30 10.62
N GLU A 55 4.56 -23.24 11.06
CA GLU A 55 3.11 -23.11 10.88
C GLU A 55 2.75 -23.08 9.38
N ASN A 56 1.72 -23.79 8.96
CA ASN A 56 1.26 -23.73 7.59
C ASN A 56 0.55 -22.40 7.30
N TRP A 57 0.75 -21.87 6.09
CA TRP A 57 0.01 -20.69 5.62
C TRP A 57 -1.45 -21.03 5.35
N THR A 58 -2.36 -20.25 5.93
CA THR A 58 -3.79 -20.35 5.64
C THR A 58 -4.20 -19.27 4.65
N ILE A 59 -5.11 -19.58 3.73
CA ILE A 59 -5.55 -18.66 2.67
C ILE A 59 -6.94 -18.11 3.02
N VAL A 60 -7.10 -16.79 2.87
CA VAL A 60 -8.38 -16.10 2.92
C VAL A 60 -8.58 -15.25 1.67
N ASP A 61 -9.75 -15.38 1.04
CA ASP A 61 -10.19 -14.50 -0.05
C ASP A 61 -11.08 -13.38 0.51
N ILE A 62 -10.53 -12.17 0.57
CA ILE A 62 -11.19 -10.98 1.11
C ILE A 62 -11.94 -10.18 0.05
N ARG A 63 -12.04 -10.69 -1.18
CA ARG A 63 -12.85 -10.07 -2.22
C ARG A 63 -14.33 -10.40 -1.99
N LYS A 64 -15.20 -9.46 -2.34
CA LYS A 64 -16.65 -9.68 -2.35
C LYS A 64 -16.99 -10.70 -3.45
N GLN A 65 -17.59 -11.84 -3.08
CA GLN A 65 -17.85 -12.97 -3.99
C GLN A 65 -18.63 -12.65 -5.28
N ARG A 66 -19.45 -11.58 -5.30
CA ARG A 66 -20.18 -11.14 -6.49
C ARG A 66 -19.29 -10.42 -7.52
N ASP A 67 -18.17 -9.87 -7.07
CA ASP A 67 -17.23 -9.12 -7.89
C ASP A 67 -15.94 -9.93 -8.04
N ARG A 68 -16.02 -11.09 -8.71
CA ARG A 68 -14.81 -11.69 -9.34
C ARG A 68 -14.25 -10.82 -10.46
N ARG A 69 -15.03 -9.81 -10.87
CA ARG A 69 -14.60 -8.65 -11.64
C ARG A 69 -14.12 -7.56 -10.67
N GLY A 70 -13.27 -7.88 -9.70
CA GLY A 70 -12.53 -6.85 -8.98
C GLY A 70 -11.72 -6.12 -10.04
N GLN A 71 -12.34 -5.09 -10.62
CA GLN A 71 -11.78 -4.37 -11.73
C GLN A 71 -10.44 -3.87 -11.23
N ASN A 72 -9.43 -3.96 -12.09
CA ASN A 72 -8.33 -3.03 -12.08
C ASN A 72 -8.98 -1.64 -12.23
N GLU A 73 -9.64 -1.10 -11.20
CA GLU A 73 -9.75 0.34 -11.08
C GLU A 73 -8.28 0.73 -10.94
N PRO A 74 -7.69 1.33 -11.98
CA PRO A 74 -6.40 1.92 -11.76
C PRO A 74 -6.70 2.97 -10.70
N LEU A 75 -6.16 2.76 -9.49
CA LEU A 75 -5.99 3.84 -8.54
C LEU A 75 -5.00 4.77 -9.23
N LEU A 76 -5.52 5.54 -10.20
CA LEU A 76 -4.81 6.56 -10.93
C LEU A 76 -4.58 7.65 -9.89
N VAL A 77 -3.57 7.44 -9.06
CA VAL A 77 -2.71 8.54 -8.69
C VAL A 77 -2.15 8.98 -10.02
N ASN A 78 -2.77 10.00 -10.61
CA ASN A 78 -2.22 10.63 -11.80
C ASN A 78 -0.83 11.12 -11.40
N ASP A 79 0.21 10.39 -11.81
CA ASP A 79 1.62 10.74 -11.63
C ASP A 79 1.99 11.98 -12.47
N ASP A 80 1.06 12.46 -13.29
CA ASP A 80 1.11 13.68 -14.11
C ASP A 80 1.21 15.00 -13.32
N ARG A 81 1.42 14.95 -12.01
CA ARG A 81 1.75 16.12 -11.21
C ARG A 81 3.01 15.85 -10.41
N SER A 82 4.14 15.66 -11.10
CA SER A 82 5.41 16.09 -10.54
C SER A 82 5.26 17.58 -10.20
N ARG A 83 4.91 17.87 -8.95
CA ARG A 83 4.87 19.25 -8.50
C ARG A 83 6.32 19.66 -8.27
N PRO A 84 6.74 20.82 -8.80
CA PRO A 84 8.03 21.37 -8.48
C PRO A 84 8.27 21.37 -6.95
N ILE A 85 9.47 20.98 -6.52
CA ILE A 85 9.84 21.07 -5.11
C ILE A 85 10.00 22.56 -4.79
N GLY A 86 9.12 23.08 -3.92
CA GLY A 86 9.20 24.47 -3.46
C GLY A 86 10.50 24.74 -2.70
N ALA A 87 10.99 25.98 -2.77
CA ALA A 87 12.30 26.40 -2.27
C ALA A 87 12.60 25.91 -0.84
N ASN A 88 11.71 26.21 0.13
CA ASN A 88 11.90 25.83 1.53
C ASN A 88 12.04 24.31 1.73
N LYS A 89 11.30 23.52 0.93
CA LYS A 89 11.37 22.06 1.00
C LYS A 89 12.65 21.55 0.37
N PHE A 90 13.09 22.16 -0.73
CA PHE A 90 14.34 21.82 -1.38
C PHE A 90 15.53 22.07 -0.44
N ASP A 91 15.61 23.26 0.15
CA ASP A 91 16.70 23.66 1.05
C ASP A 91 16.77 22.71 2.27
N SER A 92 15.61 22.40 2.87
CA SER A 92 15.54 21.44 3.98
C SER A 92 16.00 20.04 3.61
N ILE A 93 15.78 19.60 2.36
CA ILE A 93 16.28 18.30 1.88
C ILE A 93 17.80 18.34 1.69
N GLN A 94 18.34 19.44 1.15
CA GLN A 94 19.79 19.60 0.97
C GLN A 94 20.55 19.57 2.31
N GLU A 95 20.01 20.22 3.35
CA GLU A 95 20.58 20.19 4.70
C GLU A 95 20.64 18.78 5.30
N GLN A 96 19.78 17.86 4.84
CA GLN A 96 19.70 16.49 5.36
C GLN A 96 20.67 15.52 4.66
N ILE A 97 21.21 15.87 3.48
CA ILE A 97 22.10 15.00 2.69
C ILE A 97 23.28 14.43 3.48
N PRO A 98 23.99 15.20 4.34
CA PRO A 98 25.10 14.67 5.12
C PRO A 98 24.71 13.50 6.04
N PHE A 99 23.45 13.45 6.48
CA PHE A 99 22.93 12.41 7.37
C PHE A 99 22.40 11.18 6.62
N ILE A 100 22.33 11.24 5.29
CA ILE A 100 21.90 10.12 4.45
C ILE A 100 23.12 9.25 4.12
N PRO A 101 23.06 7.92 4.30
CA PRO A 101 24.13 7.03 3.86
C PRO A 101 24.44 7.18 2.37
N GLU A 102 25.72 7.11 2.01
CA GLU A 102 26.22 7.44 0.67
C GLU A 102 25.52 6.66 -0.46
N ASN A 103 25.24 5.38 -0.22
CA ASN A 103 24.53 4.50 -1.15
C ASN A 103 23.08 4.92 -1.46
N PHE A 104 22.50 5.84 -0.69
CA PHE A 104 21.14 6.38 -0.89
C PHE A 104 21.12 7.85 -1.33
N ARG A 105 22.27 8.53 -1.41
CA ARG A 105 22.33 9.96 -1.73
C ARG A 105 21.96 10.29 -3.17
N GLY A 106 22.25 9.39 -4.11
CA GLY A 106 22.06 9.64 -5.54
C GLY A 106 20.64 10.08 -5.93
N PHE A 107 19.60 9.67 -5.20
CA PHE A 107 18.26 10.19 -5.43
C PHE A 107 18.13 11.68 -5.06
N TYR A 108 18.62 12.07 -3.88
CA TYR A 108 18.46 13.41 -3.30
C TYR A 108 19.36 14.46 -3.96
N GLU A 109 20.55 14.07 -4.40
CA GLU A 109 21.49 14.93 -5.13
C GLU A 109 20.97 15.29 -6.53
N ASN A 110 20.15 14.42 -7.14
CA ASN A 110 19.56 14.63 -8.46
C ASN A 110 18.22 15.36 -8.43
N LEU A 111 17.74 15.78 -7.25
CA LEU A 111 16.51 16.57 -7.15
C LEU A 111 16.71 17.94 -7.81
N ARG A 112 15.71 18.35 -8.59
CA ARG A 112 15.67 19.69 -9.19
C ARG A 112 14.72 20.57 -8.41
N ARG A 113 15.16 21.79 -8.12
CA ARG A 113 14.27 22.85 -7.67
C ARG A 113 13.31 23.18 -8.81
N GLY A 114 12.05 23.42 -8.45
CA GLY A 114 11.12 24.00 -9.41
C GLY A 114 11.40 25.46 -9.66
N ASP A 115 11.34 25.89 -10.91
CA ASP A 115 11.24 27.32 -11.22
C ASP A 115 9.83 27.80 -10.79
N ASP A 116 9.77 28.91 -10.05
CA ASP A 116 8.54 29.54 -9.54
C ASP A 116 7.64 30.08 -10.67
#